data_AF-A0A0M3IXX4-F1
#
_entry.id   AF-A0A0M3IXX4-F1
#
_cell.length_a   1.000
_cell.length_b   1.000
_cell.length_c   1.000
_cell.angle_alpha   90.00
_cell.angle_beta   90.00
_cell.angle_gamma   90.00
#
_symmetry.space_group_name_H-M   'P 1'
#
loop_
_entity.id
_entity.type
_entity.pdbx_description
1 polymer ?
#
loop_
_entity_poly.entity_id
_entity_poly.type
_entity_poly.pdbx_seq_one_letter_code
_entity_poly.pdbx_strand_id
1 'polypeptide(L)'
;MINKIQFFAVAYPQSNVRFSWHSTEPVRFVSSVTLPELRIASMLTHQCHVEGKLIHSSCLRLVFNLQRDGSRFIVEKYIPSTLAMMFAWVAPYVPYNYEEVRIITPITVSNQ
;
A
#
# COMPACT_ATOMS: atom_id res chain seq x y z
N MET A 1 4.68 4.05 -5.96
CA MET A 1 3.66 5.08 -6.23
C MET A 1 4.07 6.32 -5.44
N ILE A 2 4.24 7.46 -6.12
CA ILE A 2 4.78 8.67 -5.47
C ILE A 2 3.61 9.51 -4.94
N ASN A 3 3.55 9.68 -3.63
CA ASN A 3 2.50 10.45 -2.97
C ASN A 3 3.10 11.73 -2.37
N LYS A 4 2.29 12.80 -2.36
CA LYS A 4 2.71 14.14 -1.94
C LYS A 4 1.65 14.74 -1.03
N ILE A 5 2.06 15.17 0.15
CA ILE A 5 1.26 15.98 1.08
C ILE A 5 1.86 17.38 1.11
N GLN A 6 1.03 18.42 1.05
CA GLN A 6 1.48 19.81 1.04
C GLN A 6 0.71 20.65 2.07
N PHE A 7 1.44 21.34 2.92
CA PHE A 7 0.93 22.31 3.89
C PHE A 7 1.30 23.72 3.42
N PHE A 8 0.36 24.66 3.47
CA PHE A 8 0.60 26.05 3.11
C PHE A 8 -0.34 26.98 3.88
N ALA A 9 0.09 28.22 4.11
CA ALA A 9 -0.77 29.25 4.68
C ALA A 9 -1.68 29.83 3.59
N VAL A 10 -2.97 29.94 3.88
CA VAL A 10 -3.96 30.52 2.95
C VAL A 10 -4.00 32.04 3.07
N ALA A 11 -3.95 32.57 4.29
CA ALA A 11 -4.21 33.98 4.58
C ALA A 11 -2.96 34.84 4.82
N TYR A 12 -1.79 34.22 5.06
CA TYR A 12 -0.58 34.94 5.46
C TYR A 12 0.53 34.81 4.40
N PRO A 13 1.20 35.93 4.04
CA PRO A 13 2.38 35.89 3.19
C PRO A 13 3.59 35.36 3.95
N GLN A 14 4.60 34.92 3.19
CA GLN A 14 5.87 34.44 3.74
C GLN A 14 6.62 35.48 4.61
N SER A 15 6.39 36.77 4.37
CA SER A 15 6.98 37.84 5.19
C SER A 15 6.54 37.74 6.65
N ASN A 16 5.33 37.24 6.91
CA ASN A 16 4.73 37.20 8.23
C ASN A 16 4.84 35.80 8.84
N VAL A 17 4.59 34.76 8.05
CA VAL A 17 4.60 33.36 8.52
C VAL A 17 5.49 32.49 7.63
N ARG A 18 6.53 31.91 8.23
CA ARG A 18 7.43 30.96 7.57
C ARG A 18 7.29 29.58 8.20
N PHE A 19 6.92 28.61 7.38
CA PHE A 19 7.03 27.21 7.76
C PHE A 19 8.43 26.69 7.45
N SER A 20 9.06 26.05 8.42
CA SER A 20 10.33 25.33 8.27
C SER A 20 10.22 23.93 8.86
N TRP A 21 10.98 23.00 8.29
CA TRP A 21 11.13 21.68 8.87
C TRP A 21 12.09 21.74 10.06
N HIS A 22 11.78 20.97 11.10
CA HIS A 22 12.67 20.83 12.24
C HIS A 22 13.94 20.07 11.83
N SER A 23 15.12 20.53 12.28
CA SER A 23 16.41 19.97 11.85
C SER A 23 16.64 18.53 12.32
N THR A 24 16.12 18.19 13.50
CA THR A 24 16.18 16.84 14.07
C THR A 24 14.82 16.14 13.94
N GLU A 25 14.73 15.12 13.09
CA GLU A 25 13.52 14.30 12.90
C GLU A 25 12.23 15.10 12.63
N PRO A 26 12.10 15.70 11.43
CA PRO A 26 10.92 16.50 11.09
C PRO A 26 9.60 15.72 11.08
N VAL A 27 9.67 14.39 10.96
CA VAL A 27 8.51 13.49 10.93
C VAL A 27 8.80 12.30 11.81
N ARG A 28 7.97 12.07 12.82
CA ARG A 28 8.00 10.86 13.65
C ARG A 28 6.79 9.99 13.35
N PHE A 29 7.03 8.71 13.16
CA PHE A 29 5.95 7.72 13.05
C PHE A 29 5.67 7.14 14.43
N VAL A 30 4.41 7.18 14.86
CA VAL A 30 3.94 6.42 16.02
C VAL A 30 3.92 4.96 15.60
N SER A 31 4.92 4.20 16.07
CA SER A 31 5.05 2.73 16.01
C SER A 31 4.67 2.06 14.68
N SER A 32 5.68 1.57 13.95
CA SER A 32 5.57 0.63 12.82
C SER A 32 4.19 0.61 12.14
N VAL A 33 3.86 1.69 11.42
CA VAL A 33 2.64 1.71 10.59
C VAL A 33 2.86 0.70 9.47
N THR A 34 2.58 -0.57 9.74
CA THR A 34 2.59 -1.64 8.76
C THR A 34 1.28 -1.55 8.02
N LEU A 35 1.24 -0.76 6.94
CA LEU A 35 0.09 -0.85 6.04
C LEU A 35 0.10 -2.26 5.44
N PRO A 36 -1.02 -3.00 5.46
CA PRO A 36 -1.06 -4.40 5.07
C PRO A 36 -0.67 -4.66 3.61
N GLU A 37 -0.69 -3.62 2.76
CA GLU A 37 -0.39 -3.71 1.32
C GLU A 37 0.75 -2.77 0.86
N LEU A 38 1.26 -1.88 1.72
CA LEU A 38 2.23 -0.85 1.31
C LEU A 38 3.35 -0.65 2.33
N ARG A 39 4.60 -0.63 1.85
CA ARG A 39 5.79 -0.22 2.60
C ARG A 39 6.22 1.17 2.18
N ILE A 40 6.70 1.95 3.14
CA ILE A 40 7.33 3.25 2.88
C ILE A 40 8.77 2.98 2.44
N ALA A 41 9.06 3.23 1.16
CA ALA A 41 10.39 2.97 0.57
C ALA A 41 11.36 4.13 0.80
N SER A 42 10.88 5.37 0.70
CA SER A 42 11.68 6.57 0.96
C SER A 42 10.81 7.77 1.27
N MET A 43 11.37 8.73 1.99
CA MET A 43 10.70 9.97 2.37
C MET A 43 11.62 11.16 2.09
N LEU A 44 11.06 12.21 1.50
CA LEU A 44 11.75 13.46 1.18
C LEU A 44 10.91 14.64 1.69
N THR A 45 11.52 15.47 2.53
CA THR A 45 10.95 16.72 3.03
C THR A 45 11.50 17.87 2.21
N HIS A 46 10.63 18.64 1.57
CA HIS A 46 11.01 19.84 0.83
C HIS A 46 10.26 21.05 1.36
N GLN A 47 10.92 22.20 1.34
CA GLN A 47 10.27 23.50 1.50
C GLN A 47 10.01 24.07 0.10
N CYS A 48 8.83 24.64 -0.10
CA CYS A 48 8.39 25.16 -1.38
C CYS A 48 7.79 26.56 -1.26
N HIS A 49 7.64 27.24 -2.40
CA HIS A 49 6.85 28.47 -2.52
C HIS A 49 5.66 28.24 -3.44
N VAL A 50 4.54 28.87 -3.09
CA VAL A 50 3.38 28.94 -3.98
C VAL A 50 3.32 30.35 -4.56
N GLU A 51 3.75 30.51 -5.82
CA GLU A 51 3.73 31.81 -6.53
C GLU A 51 2.51 32.00 -7.44
N GLY A 52 1.52 31.09 -7.36
CA GLY A 52 0.32 31.09 -8.21
C GLY A 52 -0.94 31.71 -7.59
N LYS A 53 -0.85 32.34 -6.42
CA LYS A 53 -2.00 32.99 -5.74
C LYS A 53 -1.70 34.46 -5.48
N LEU A 54 -2.73 35.26 -5.20
CA LEU A 54 -2.61 36.69 -4.86
C LEU A 54 -1.57 36.98 -3.75
N ILE A 55 -1.23 35.97 -2.94
CA ILE A 55 -0.34 36.08 -1.79
C ILE A 55 0.77 35.02 -1.93
N HIS A 56 2.03 35.45 -1.87
CA HIS A 56 3.19 34.54 -1.85
C HIS A 56 3.29 33.89 -0.48
N SER A 57 2.92 32.61 -0.37
CA SER A 57 2.95 31.87 0.89
C SER A 57 4.02 30.77 0.90
N SER A 58 4.60 30.57 2.09
CA SER A 58 5.54 29.48 2.33
C SER A 58 4.78 28.15 2.39
N CYS A 59 5.35 27.08 1.83
CA CYS A 59 4.79 25.74 1.91
C CYS A 59 5.79 24.66 2.35
N LEU A 60 5.28 23.66 3.05
CA LEU A 60 6.00 22.43 3.37
C LEU A 60 5.44 21.30 2.53
N ARG A 61 6.32 20.54 1.88
CA ARG A 61 5.95 19.37 1.09
C ARG A 61 6.61 18.13 1.66
N LEU A 62 5.79 17.14 1.95
CA LEU A 62 6.22 15.80 2.33
C LEU A 62 5.96 14.87 1.13
N VAL A 63 7.04 14.33 0.58
CA VAL A 63 6.97 13.34 -0.50
C VAL A 63 7.36 11.99 0.09
N PHE A 64 6.49 11.00 -0.06
CA PHE A 64 6.78 9.64 0.37
C PHE A 64 6.54 8.69 -0.79
N ASN A 65 7.49 7.79 -0.98
CA ASN A 65 7.37 6.74 -1.97
C ASN A 65 6.82 5.50 -1.27
N LEU A 66 5.61 5.09 -1.68
CA LEU A 66 5.00 3.85 -1.22
C LEU A 66 5.30 2.76 -2.24
N GLN A 67 5.93 1.69 -1.79
CA GLN A 67 6.11 0.47 -2.54
C GLN A 67 5.04 -0.54 -2.12
N ARG A 68 4.45 -1.24 -3.09
CA ARG A 68 3.45 -2.26 -2.78
C ARG A 68 4.14 -3.48 -2.19
N ASP A 69 3.57 -3.98 -1.11
CA ASP A 69 4.11 -5.08 -0.34
C ASP A 69 3.25 -6.32 -0.55
N GLY A 70 3.55 -7.07 -1.61
CA GLY A 70 2.71 -8.20 -2.05
C GLY A 70 2.85 -9.48 -1.22
N SER A 71 3.71 -9.51 -0.21
CA SER A 71 4.04 -10.72 0.55
C SER A 71 2.84 -11.33 1.26
N ARG A 72 1.98 -10.50 1.88
CA ARG A 72 0.77 -10.95 2.56
C ARG A 72 -0.30 -11.42 1.57
N PHE A 73 -0.46 -10.72 0.44
CA PHE A 73 -1.37 -11.11 -0.64
C PHE A 73 -1.00 -12.47 -1.25
N ILE A 74 0.29 -12.79 -1.35
CA ILE A 74 0.75 -14.10 -1.83
C ILE A 74 0.33 -15.22 -0.87
N VAL A 75 0.53 -15.03 0.44
CA VAL A 75 0.20 -16.07 1.42
C VAL A 75 -1.31 -16.27 1.56
N GLU A 76 -2.10 -15.20 1.58
CA GLU A 76 -3.55 -15.30 1.78
C GLU A 76 -4.32 -15.71 0.53
N LYS A 77 -3.83 -15.42 -0.68
CA LYS A 77 -4.55 -15.75 -1.93
C LYS A 77 -3.83 -16.73 -2.85
N TYR A 78 -2.53 -16.59 -3.09
CA TYR A 78 -1.84 -17.47 -4.03
C TYR A 78 -1.67 -18.90 -3.48
N ILE A 79 -1.41 -19.05 -2.18
CA ILE A 79 -1.27 -20.37 -1.55
C ILE A 79 -2.57 -21.19 -1.68
N PRO A 80 -3.76 -20.72 -1.24
CA PRO A 80 -4.98 -21.50 -1.39
C PRO A 80 -5.36 -21.75 -2.86
N SER A 81 -5.16 -20.79 -3.77
CA SER A 81 -5.44 -21.00 -5.20
C SER A 81 -4.54 -22.04 -5.85
N THR A 82 -3.24 -22.06 -5.52
CA THR A 82 -2.30 -23.07 -6.06
C THR A 82 -2.55 -24.45 -5.45
N LEU A 83 -2.85 -24.54 -4.15
CA LEU A 83 -3.29 -25.77 -3.50
C LEU A 83 -4.56 -26.33 -4.16
N ALA A 84 -5.57 -25.48 -4.38
CA ALA A 84 -6.81 -25.85 -5.07
C ALA A 84 -6.54 -26.40 -6.49
N MET A 85 -5.66 -25.76 -7.25
CA MET A 85 -5.26 -26.22 -8.58
C MET A 85 -4.53 -27.56 -8.55
N MET A 86 -3.67 -27.79 -7.54
CA MET A 86 -3.00 -29.08 -7.34
C MET A 86 -4.01 -30.20 -7.00
N PHE A 87 -4.98 -29.93 -6.12
CA PHE A 87 -6.03 -30.91 -5.79
C PHE A 87 -6.92 -31.24 -6.99
N ALA A 88 -7.27 -30.24 -7.81
CA ALA A 88 -8.05 -30.45 -9.03
C ALA A 88 -7.30 -31.33 -10.06
N TRP A 89 -5.98 -31.21 -10.17
CA TRP A 89 -5.18 -32.04 -11.07
C TRP A 89 -4.95 -33.46 -10.53
N VAL A 90 -4.90 -33.67 -9.21
CA VAL A 90 -4.74 -35.02 -8.66
C VAL A 90 -6.05 -35.82 -8.70
N ALA A 91 -7.21 -35.16 -8.74
CA ALA A 91 -8.54 -35.79 -8.74
C ALA A 91 -8.75 -36.89 -9.81
N PRO A 92 -8.27 -36.77 -11.07
CA PRO A 92 -8.42 -37.81 -12.09
C PRO A 92 -7.58 -39.07 -11.85
N TYR A 93 -6.54 -39.01 -11.00
CA TYR A 93 -5.64 -40.14 -10.71
C TYR A 93 -6.14 -41.03 -9.56
N VAL A 94 -7.22 -40.64 -8.89
CA VAL A 94 -7.83 -41.41 -7.78
C VAL A 94 -8.60 -42.60 -8.36
N PRO A 95 -8.38 -43.84 -7.87
CA PRO A 95 -9.01 -45.06 -8.39
C PRO A 95 -10.55 -45.03 -8.22
N TYR A 96 -11.24 -45.72 -9.14
CA TYR A 96 -12.69 -45.70 -9.38
C TYR A 96 -13.62 -46.03 -8.19
N ASN A 97 -13.13 -46.48 -7.04
CA ASN A 97 -13.98 -46.78 -5.88
C ASN A 97 -14.56 -45.52 -5.18
N TYR A 98 -14.16 -44.31 -5.61
CA TYR A 98 -14.58 -43.03 -5.03
C TYR A 98 -15.09 -42.05 -6.10
N GLU A 99 -16.01 -42.50 -6.96
CA GLU A 99 -16.55 -41.70 -8.07
C GLU A 99 -17.16 -40.36 -7.61
N GLU A 100 -17.79 -40.35 -6.44
CA GLU A 100 -18.37 -39.16 -5.81
C GLU A 100 -17.31 -38.10 -5.48
N VAL A 101 -16.10 -38.52 -5.05
CA VAL A 101 -15.02 -37.60 -4.64
C VAL A 101 -14.46 -36.83 -5.85
N ARG A 102 -14.46 -37.44 -7.05
CA ARG A 102 -14.01 -36.79 -8.29
C ARG A 102 -14.94 -35.68 -8.77
N ILE A 103 -16.23 -35.80 -8.48
CA ILE A 103 -17.25 -34.84 -8.92
C ILE A 103 -17.42 -33.74 -7.86
N ILE A 104 -17.37 -34.08 -6.57
CA ILE A 104 -17.62 -33.12 -5.49
C ILE A 104 -16.41 -32.20 -5.24
N THR A 105 -15.18 -32.67 -5.44
CA THR A 105 -13.96 -31.86 -5.17
C THR A 105 -13.80 -30.63 -6.08
N PRO A 106 -14.05 -30.67 -7.40
CA PRO A 106 -13.97 -29.46 -8.24
C PRO A 106 -15.15 -28.51 -7.99
N ILE A 107 -16.35 -29.03 -7.75
CA ILE A 107 -17.58 -28.24 -7.56
C ILE A 107 -17.52 -27.43 -6.26
N THR A 108 -17.00 -28.03 -5.19
CA THR A 108 -16.82 -27.36 -3.89
C THR A 108 -15.71 -26.30 -3.94
N VAL A 109 -14.63 -26.56 -4.68
CA VAL A 109 -13.55 -25.58 -4.91
C VAL A 109 -14.02 -24.38 -5.74
N SER A 110 -14.97 -24.56 -6.66
CA SER A 110 -15.50 -23.45 -7.49
C SER A 110 -16.52 -22.54 -6.79
N ASN A 111 -17.10 -22.98 -5.67
CA ASN A 111 -18.13 -22.23 -4.92
C ASN A 111 -17.57 -21.50 -3.68
N GLN A 112 -16.25 -21.49 -3.51
CA GLN A 112 -15.51 -20.81 -2.43
C GLN A 112 -14.75 -19.60 -3.01
#